data_AF-A0A7S0D708-F1
#
_entry.id   AF-A0A7S0D708-F1
#
_cell.length_a   1.000
_cell.length_b   1.000
_cell.length_c   1.000
_cell.angle_alpha   90.00
_cell.angle_beta   90.00
_cell.angle_gamma   90.00
#
_symmetry.space_group_name_H-M   'P 1'
#
loop_
_entity.id
_entity.type
_entity.pdbx_description
1 polymer ?
#
loop_
_entity_poly.entity_id
_entity_poly.type
_entity_poly.pdbx_seq_one_letter_code
_entity_poly.pdbx_strand_id
1 'polypeptide(L)'
;RFYPDGCEIDQAIKVKIKSGEYETIGSLTFVRAEPGFAFVTQTASGDLNYDIGFGLVRGGEVFKQFVDLQHHARTTRWFKMETKDRQEVKVRIQVRWRIENPVTWVKRKGTNDDIFQAVEENIQALVLESITGHTYEHCIVEAGKGFSGFESTMRPRLTKHIVSLGGNLLGFE
;
A
#
# COMPACT_ATOMS: atom_id res chain seq x y z
N ARG A 1 28.81 -35.04 -10.05
CA ARG A 1 30.14 -35.06 -9.38
C ARG A 1 29.86 -35.26 -7.90
N PHE A 2 30.18 -36.43 -7.36
CA PHE A 2 30.02 -36.76 -5.94
C PHE A 2 31.24 -36.23 -5.18
N TYR A 3 31.01 -35.54 -4.07
CA TYR A 3 32.05 -35.27 -3.08
C TYR A 3 31.94 -36.32 -1.96
N PRO A 4 33.07 -36.85 -1.47
CA PRO A 4 33.08 -37.76 -0.34
C PRO A 4 33.11 -36.91 0.94
N ASP A 5 31.96 -36.81 1.58
CA ASP A 5 31.73 -36.58 3.02
C ASP A 5 30.27 -36.17 3.16
N GLY A 6 29.50 -36.93 3.94
CA GLY A 6 28.04 -36.89 4.03
C GLY A 6 27.43 -35.62 4.62
N CYS A 7 27.74 -34.44 4.07
CA CYS A 7 26.88 -33.28 4.19
C CYS A 7 25.68 -33.50 3.26
N GLU A 8 24.51 -33.76 3.86
CA GLU A 8 23.25 -33.48 3.17
C GLU A 8 23.32 -32.05 2.64
N ILE A 9 23.23 -31.90 1.32
CA ILE A 9 23.10 -30.58 0.72
C ILE A 9 21.75 -30.07 1.21
N ASP A 10 21.76 -29.12 2.16
CA ASP A 10 20.58 -28.39 2.57
C ASP A 10 19.82 -27.98 1.30
N GLN A 11 18.60 -28.47 1.14
CA GLN A 11 17.82 -28.27 -0.07
C GLN A 11 17.69 -26.76 -0.33
N ALA A 12 18.30 -26.29 -1.41
CA ALA A 12 18.24 -24.89 -1.78
C ALA A 12 16.83 -24.56 -2.28
N ILE A 13 16.14 -23.66 -1.59
CA ILE A 13 14.84 -23.13 -2.03
C ILE A 13 15.11 -21.82 -2.76
N LYS A 14 14.89 -21.82 -4.07
CA LYS A 14 15.01 -20.62 -4.91
C LYS A 14 13.64 -20.20 -5.40
N VAL A 15 13.26 -18.96 -5.10
CA VAL A 15 11.99 -18.36 -5.55
C VAL A 15 12.29 -17.09 -6.31
N LYS A 16 11.74 -16.98 -7.52
CA LYS A 16 11.84 -15.80 -8.37
C LYS A 16 10.45 -15.31 -8.74
N ILE A 17 10.16 -14.05 -8.43
CA ILE A 17 8.90 -13.39 -8.72
C ILE A 17 9.17 -12.00 -9.33
N LYS A 18 8.12 -11.31 -9.77
CA LYS A 18 8.26 -9.98 -10.39
C LYS A 18 8.92 -8.95 -9.48
N SER A 19 8.69 -9.04 -8.17
CA SER A 19 9.21 -8.09 -7.17
C SER A 19 10.66 -8.34 -6.75
N GLY A 20 11.22 -9.50 -7.09
CA GLY A 20 12.54 -9.91 -6.62
C GLY A 20 12.74 -11.42 -6.62
N GLU A 21 13.90 -11.83 -6.15
CA GLU A 21 14.26 -13.22 -5.95
C GLU A 21 14.83 -13.42 -4.55
N TYR A 22 14.56 -14.58 -3.95
CA TYR A 22 15.25 -15.00 -2.74
C TYR A 22 15.65 -16.47 -2.84
N GLU A 23 16.77 -16.79 -2.22
CA GLU A 23 17.35 -18.13 -2.21
C GLU A 23 17.80 -18.47 -0.80
N THR A 24 17.23 -19.54 -0.24
CA THR A 24 17.57 -20.04 1.09
C THR A 24 18.44 -21.28 0.96
N ILE A 25 19.62 -21.25 1.59
CA ILE A 25 20.57 -22.35 1.66
C ILE A 25 20.94 -22.53 3.14
N GLY A 26 20.46 -23.61 3.75
CA GLY A 26 20.58 -23.84 5.18
C GLY A 26 19.96 -22.70 6.00
N SER A 27 20.78 -22.04 6.83
CA SER A 27 20.36 -20.91 7.67
C SER A 27 20.53 -19.52 7.03
N LEU A 28 21.00 -19.48 5.78
CA LEU A 28 21.25 -18.23 5.04
C LEU A 28 20.14 -18.01 4.02
N THR A 29 19.61 -16.80 3.97
CA THR A 29 18.68 -16.39 2.90
C THR A 29 19.22 -15.16 2.17
N PHE A 30 19.54 -15.35 0.89
CA PHE A 30 19.93 -14.28 -0.01
C PHE A 30 18.66 -13.67 -0.58
N VAL A 31 18.54 -12.34 -0.52
CA VAL A 31 17.36 -11.63 -1.03
C VAL A 31 17.83 -10.56 -1.99
N ARG A 32 17.14 -10.45 -3.13
CA ARG A 32 17.34 -9.40 -4.11
C ARG A 32 16.00 -8.83 -4.54
N ALA A 33 15.72 -7.58 -4.16
CA ALA A 33 14.59 -6.82 -4.67
C ALA A 33 14.92 -6.26 -6.07
N GLU A 34 13.92 -6.27 -6.95
CA GLU A 34 13.98 -5.57 -8.22
C GLU A 34 13.85 -4.04 -8.03
N PRO A 35 14.34 -3.20 -8.97
CA PRO A 35 14.18 -1.76 -8.87
C PRO A 35 12.71 -1.33 -8.67
N GLY A 36 12.49 -0.46 -7.70
CA GLY A 36 11.14 -0.03 -7.28
C GLY A 36 10.50 -0.91 -6.20
N PHE A 37 11.18 -1.97 -5.74
CA PHE A 37 10.75 -2.76 -4.61
C PHE A 37 11.75 -2.65 -3.45
N ALA A 38 11.24 -2.82 -2.23
CA ALA A 38 12.03 -3.12 -1.04
C ALA A 38 11.75 -4.53 -0.57
N PHE A 39 12.67 -5.12 0.20
CA PHE A 39 12.39 -6.33 0.95
C PHE A 39 12.34 -6.00 2.45
N VAL A 40 11.46 -6.70 3.17
CA VAL A 40 11.30 -6.54 4.62
C VAL A 40 11.80 -7.80 5.31
N THR A 41 12.63 -7.63 6.33
CA THR A 41 13.13 -8.69 7.20
C THR A 41 12.61 -8.49 8.61
N GLN A 42 12.49 -9.59 9.35
CA GLN A 42 12.21 -9.57 10.78
C GLN A 42 13.43 -10.09 11.53
N THR A 43 13.90 -9.32 12.49
CA THR A 43 14.98 -9.71 13.41
C THR A 43 14.50 -10.75 14.42
N ALA A 44 15.43 -11.42 15.11
CA ALA A 44 15.10 -12.38 16.17
C ALA A 44 14.31 -11.74 17.34
N SER A 45 14.46 -10.44 17.60
CA SER A 45 13.66 -9.70 18.59
C SER A 45 12.24 -9.39 18.13
N GLY A 46 11.92 -9.66 16.86
CA GLY A 46 10.62 -9.37 16.25
C GLY A 46 10.54 -8.01 15.55
N ASP A 47 11.59 -7.19 15.62
CA ASP A 47 11.65 -5.90 14.93
C ASP A 47 11.74 -6.08 13.42
N LEU A 48 11.06 -5.21 12.67
CA LEU A 48 11.08 -5.25 11.21
C LEU A 48 12.03 -4.18 10.67
N ASN A 49 12.86 -4.59 9.72
CA ASN A 49 13.73 -3.73 8.94
C ASN A 49 13.38 -3.86 7.46
N TYR A 50 13.80 -2.89 6.65
CA TYR A 50 13.69 -2.99 5.21
C TYR A 50 14.96 -2.50 4.54
N ASP A 51 15.22 -3.02 3.35
CA ASP A 51 16.32 -2.59 2.50
C ASP A 51 15.93 -2.72 1.02
N ILE A 52 16.76 -2.18 0.14
CA ILE A 52 16.59 -2.17 -1.31
C ILE A 52 17.76 -2.88 -1.99
N GLY A 53 17.53 -3.42 -3.19
CA GLY A 53 18.58 -4.13 -3.92
C GLY A 53 18.88 -5.48 -3.30
N PHE A 54 20.12 -5.71 -2.86
CA PHE A 54 20.59 -7.04 -2.43
C PHE A 54 20.92 -7.08 -0.93
N GLY A 55 20.53 -8.16 -0.26
CA GLY A 55 20.84 -8.40 1.14
C GLY A 55 21.06 -9.86 1.48
N LEU A 56 21.72 -10.07 2.62
CA LEU A 56 21.91 -11.37 3.24
C LEU A 56 21.20 -11.38 4.59
N VAL A 57 20.24 -12.29 4.74
CA VAL A 57 19.48 -12.51 5.96
C VAL A 57 20.09 -13.71 6.70
N ARG A 58 20.57 -13.48 7.93
CA ARG A 58 21.27 -14.49 8.75
C ARG A 58 21.08 -14.22 10.24
N GLY A 59 21.40 -15.20 11.08
CA GLY A 59 21.46 -14.99 12.54
C GLY A 59 20.09 -14.81 13.20
N GLY A 60 19.11 -15.63 12.81
CA GLY A 60 17.75 -15.59 13.36
C GLY A 60 16.83 -14.56 12.71
N GLU A 61 17.34 -13.79 11.75
CA GLU A 61 16.52 -12.94 10.90
C GLU A 61 15.75 -13.76 9.86
N VAL A 62 14.56 -13.29 9.48
CA VAL A 62 13.67 -13.97 8.52
C VAL A 62 13.18 -12.98 7.47
N PHE A 63 13.33 -13.33 6.19
CA PHE A 63 12.70 -12.59 5.10
C PHE A 63 11.18 -12.72 5.19
N LYS A 64 10.46 -11.59 5.13
CA LYS A 64 9.00 -11.57 5.22
C LYS A 64 8.33 -11.47 3.87
N GLN A 65 8.61 -10.38 3.14
CA GLN A 65 8.01 -10.14 1.84
C GLN A 65 8.73 -9.00 1.11
N PHE A 66 8.47 -8.91 -0.19
CA PHE A 66 8.74 -7.71 -0.97
C PHE A 66 7.60 -6.70 -0.84
N VAL A 67 7.92 -5.42 -0.96
CA VAL A 67 6.98 -4.30 -0.91
C VAL A 67 7.21 -3.41 -2.12
N ASP A 68 6.13 -3.10 -2.83
CA ASP A 68 6.14 -2.21 -3.99
C ASP A 68 6.22 -0.75 -3.55
N LEU A 69 7.24 -0.03 -4.02
CA LEU A 69 7.45 1.40 -3.74
C LEU A 69 7.01 2.29 -4.90
N GLN A 70 6.47 1.70 -5.97
CA GLN A 70 6.08 2.41 -7.16
C GLN A 70 4.85 3.30 -6.92
N HIS A 71 4.56 4.14 -7.91
CA HIS A 71 3.39 4.99 -7.88
C HIS A 71 2.18 4.19 -8.37
N HIS A 72 1.13 4.20 -7.55
CA HIS A 72 -0.13 3.55 -7.87
C HIS A 72 -1.22 4.59 -8.04
N ALA A 73 -2.21 4.25 -8.87
CA ALA A 73 -3.40 5.04 -9.10
C ALA A 73 -4.59 4.10 -9.24
N ARG A 74 -5.69 4.40 -8.53
CA ARG A 74 -6.93 3.62 -8.62
C ARG A 74 -8.13 4.54 -8.41
N THR A 75 -9.21 4.21 -9.11
CA THR A 75 -10.48 4.94 -9.01
C THR A 75 -11.49 4.10 -8.25
N THR A 76 -12.23 4.71 -7.34
CA THR A 76 -13.31 4.05 -6.61
C THR A 76 -14.41 3.60 -7.56
N ARG A 77 -15.24 2.67 -7.09
CA ARG A 77 -16.56 2.49 -7.69
C ARG A 77 -17.38 3.78 -7.63
N TRP A 78 -18.42 3.86 -8.46
CA TRP A 78 -19.41 4.92 -8.36
C TRP A 78 -20.15 4.82 -7.02
N PHE A 79 -20.03 5.87 -6.21
CA PHE A 79 -20.86 6.05 -5.03
C PHE A 79 -22.13 6.78 -5.44
N LYS A 80 -23.28 6.15 -5.20
CA LYS A 80 -24.59 6.80 -5.31
C LYS A 80 -24.97 7.32 -3.94
N MET A 81 -25.36 8.59 -3.87
CA MET A 81 -25.75 9.21 -2.62
C MET A 81 -26.72 10.36 -2.85
N GLU A 82 -27.38 10.77 -1.79
CA GLU A 82 -28.33 11.87 -1.81
C GLU A 82 -27.71 13.13 -1.20
N THR A 83 -27.96 14.24 -1.88
CA THR A 83 -27.66 15.59 -1.39
C THR A 83 -28.66 16.01 -0.33
N LYS A 84 -28.39 17.15 0.32
CA LYS A 84 -29.26 17.72 1.36
C LYS A 84 -30.71 17.94 0.91
N ASP A 85 -30.92 18.27 -0.36
CA ASP A 85 -32.21 18.49 -1.01
C ASP A 85 -32.76 17.23 -1.71
N ARG A 86 -32.24 16.05 -1.36
CA ARG A 86 -32.69 14.72 -1.82
C ARG A 86 -32.55 14.48 -3.32
N GLN A 87 -31.60 15.14 -3.97
CA GLN A 87 -31.20 14.80 -5.33
C GLN A 87 -30.11 13.73 -5.32
N GLU A 88 -30.26 12.71 -6.17
CA GLU A 88 -29.24 11.67 -6.36
C GLU A 88 -28.03 12.24 -7.10
N VAL A 89 -26.84 12.02 -6.55
CA VAL A 89 -25.56 12.30 -7.20
C VAL A 89 -24.71 11.05 -7.26
N LYS A 90 -23.89 10.98 -8.31
CA LYS A 90 -22.94 9.87 -8.54
C LYS A 90 -21.54 10.43 -8.61
N VAL A 91 -20.69 9.98 -7.70
CA VAL A 91 -19.30 10.44 -7.61
C VAL A 91 -18.37 9.25 -7.58
N ARG A 92 -17.20 9.41 -8.20
CA ARG A 92 -16.07 8.49 -8.10
C ARG A 92 -14.83 9.33 -7.87
N ILE A 93 -13.83 8.74 -7.20
CA ILE A 93 -12.60 9.45 -6.84
C ILE A 93 -11.42 8.63 -7.32
N GLN A 94 -10.48 9.29 -7.97
CA GLN A 94 -9.17 8.76 -8.29
C GLN A 94 -8.18 9.13 -7.19
N VAL A 95 -7.53 8.11 -6.63
CA VAL A 95 -6.49 8.27 -5.62
C VAL A 95 -5.18 7.80 -6.20
N ARG A 96 -4.12 8.59 -5.99
CA ARG A 96 -2.74 8.27 -6.35
C ARG A 96 -1.90 8.20 -5.10
N TRP A 97 -1.16 7.11 -4.91
CA TRP A 97 -0.36 6.89 -3.70
C TRP A 97 0.93 6.14 -4.02
N ARG A 98 1.82 6.08 -3.04
CA ARG A 98 2.96 5.15 -3.01
C ARG A 98 3.23 4.71 -1.58
N ILE A 99 3.92 3.59 -1.40
CA ILE A 99 4.43 3.20 -0.07
C ILE A 99 5.75 3.94 0.16
N GLU A 100 5.86 4.61 1.30
CA GLU A 100 7.07 5.34 1.70
C GLU A 100 7.78 4.64 2.87
N ASN A 101 7.03 3.98 3.75
CA ASN A 101 7.56 3.19 4.85
C ASN A 101 7.07 1.73 4.74
N PRO A 102 7.89 0.84 4.14
CA PRO A 102 7.54 -0.57 3.97
C PRO A 102 7.28 -1.29 5.28
N VAL A 103 8.05 -1.00 6.33
CA VAL A 103 7.89 -1.63 7.64
C VAL A 103 6.52 -1.32 8.23
N THR A 104 6.10 -0.05 8.18
CA THR A 104 4.77 0.35 8.67
C THR A 104 3.67 -0.30 7.87
N TRP A 105 3.82 -0.38 6.54
CA TRP A 105 2.88 -1.08 5.67
C TRP A 105 2.74 -2.57 6.05
N VAL A 106 3.86 -3.29 6.17
CA VAL A 106 3.84 -4.72 6.54
C VAL A 106 3.19 -4.95 7.90
N LYS A 107 3.39 -4.06 8.88
CA LYS A 107 2.78 -4.18 10.22
C LYS A 107 1.27 -3.92 10.20
N ARG A 108 0.79 -3.01 9.35
CA ARG A 108 -0.58 -2.46 9.45
C ARG A 108 -1.53 -2.89 8.35
N LYS A 109 -1.03 -3.41 7.23
CA LYS A 109 -1.89 -3.77 6.07
C LYS A 109 -2.97 -4.81 6.39
N GLY A 110 -2.73 -5.68 7.36
CA GLY A 110 -3.63 -6.80 7.66
C GLY A 110 -3.80 -7.72 6.44
N THR A 111 -5.03 -7.92 6.01
CA THR A 111 -5.40 -8.72 4.82
C THR A 111 -5.52 -7.89 3.54
N ASN A 112 -5.21 -6.59 3.58
CA ASN A 112 -5.31 -5.72 2.42
C ASN A 112 -4.12 -5.92 1.48
N ASP A 113 -4.41 -5.98 0.18
CA ASP A 113 -3.40 -6.16 -0.86
C ASP A 113 -2.66 -4.85 -1.14
N ASP A 114 -3.37 -3.71 -1.05
CA ASP A 114 -2.82 -2.37 -1.27
C ASP A 114 -3.42 -1.32 -0.30
N ILE A 115 -2.82 -0.13 -0.28
CA ILE A 115 -3.28 0.99 0.55
C ILE A 115 -4.70 1.42 0.18
N PHE A 116 -5.08 1.36 -1.10
CA PHE A 116 -6.38 1.81 -1.56
C PHE A 116 -7.50 0.97 -0.95
N GLN A 117 -7.36 -0.35 -0.97
CA GLN A 117 -8.30 -1.28 -0.33
C GLN A 117 -8.42 -0.99 1.17
N ALA A 118 -7.29 -0.70 1.84
CA ALA A 118 -7.28 -0.38 3.27
C ALA A 118 -7.97 0.95 3.61
N VAL A 119 -8.14 1.87 2.65
CA VAL A 119 -8.74 3.19 2.88
C VAL A 119 -10.03 3.44 2.09
N GLU A 120 -10.51 2.49 1.29
CA GLU A 120 -11.67 2.67 0.41
C GLU A 120 -12.94 3.03 1.21
N GLU A 121 -13.16 2.38 2.35
CA GLU A 121 -14.28 2.69 3.24
C GLU A 121 -14.17 4.10 3.83
N ASN A 122 -12.95 4.53 4.19
CA ASN A 122 -12.70 5.89 4.68
C ASN A 122 -12.98 6.93 3.58
N ILE A 123 -12.59 6.66 2.33
CA ILE A 123 -12.93 7.53 1.20
C ILE A 123 -14.44 7.62 1.05
N GLN A 124 -15.15 6.50 1.03
CA GLN A 124 -16.62 6.49 0.91
C GLN A 124 -17.29 7.32 2.03
N ALA A 125 -16.83 7.19 3.27
CA ALA A 125 -17.33 7.97 4.40
C ALA A 125 -17.06 9.48 4.24
N LEU A 126 -15.86 9.86 3.81
CA LEU A 126 -15.49 11.26 3.57
C LEU A 126 -16.34 11.92 2.48
N VAL A 127 -16.60 11.18 1.40
CA VAL A 127 -17.44 11.67 0.29
C VAL A 127 -18.89 11.82 0.74
N LEU A 128 -19.42 10.83 1.46
CA LEU A 128 -20.77 10.89 2.00
C LEU A 128 -20.97 12.09 2.92
N GLU A 129 -20.05 12.31 3.86
CA GLU A 129 -20.05 13.47 4.77
C GLU A 129 -20.02 14.78 4.00
N SER A 130 -19.19 14.86 2.94
CA SER A 130 -19.06 16.06 2.12
C SER A 130 -20.35 16.34 1.32
N ILE A 131 -21.01 15.33 0.77
CA ILE A 131 -22.16 15.54 -0.11
C ILE A 131 -23.47 15.73 0.65
N THR A 132 -23.69 14.98 1.74
CA THR A 132 -24.92 15.08 2.54
C THR A 132 -25.10 16.45 3.20
N GLY A 133 -24.00 17.19 3.41
CA GLY A 133 -24.03 18.56 3.92
C GLY A 133 -24.45 19.64 2.91
N HIS A 134 -24.45 19.34 1.61
CA HIS A 134 -24.60 20.33 0.54
C HIS A 134 -25.81 20.06 -0.36
N THR A 135 -26.36 21.11 -0.97
CA THR A 135 -27.43 20.99 -1.96
C THR A 135 -26.86 20.55 -3.32
N TYR A 136 -27.72 20.03 -4.19
CA TYR A 136 -27.36 19.66 -5.56
C TYR A 136 -26.69 20.80 -6.34
N GLU A 137 -27.22 22.01 -6.23
CA GLU A 137 -26.67 23.19 -6.91
C GLU A 137 -25.24 23.50 -6.44
N HIS A 138 -24.96 23.40 -5.13
CA HIS A 138 -23.61 23.56 -4.59
C HIS A 138 -22.66 22.49 -5.14
N CYS A 139 -23.11 21.23 -5.20
CA CYS A 139 -22.33 20.14 -5.78
C CYS A 139 -22.00 20.37 -7.26
N ILE A 140 -22.91 20.95 -8.05
CA ILE A 140 -22.65 21.33 -9.45
C ILE A 140 -21.62 22.46 -9.52
N VAL A 141 -21.76 23.50 -8.69
CA VAL A 141 -20.80 24.61 -8.66
C VAL A 141 -19.40 24.11 -8.32
N GLU A 142 -19.28 23.22 -7.34
CA GLU A 142 -18.01 22.59 -7.00
C GLU A 142 -17.49 21.70 -8.12
N ALA A 143 -18.35 20.94 -8.81
CA ALA A 143 -17.94 20.18 -10.00
C ALA A 143 -17.37 21.10 -11.10
N GLY A 144 -17.97 22.29 -11.30
CA GLY A 144 -17.46 23.31 -12.23
C GLY A 144 -16.11 23.90 -11.83
N LYS A 145 -15.74 23.83 -10.54
CA LYS A 145 -14.42 24.22 -10.02
C LYS A 145 -13.46 23.03 -9.84
N GLY A 146 -13.80 21.86 -10.37
CA GLY A 146 -12.99 20.64 -10.20
C GLY A 146 -12.93 20.15 -8.75
N PHE A 147 -14.00 20.31 -7.97
CA PHE A 147 -14.15 19.82 -6.59
C PHE A 147 -13.18 20.39 -5.55
N SER A 148 -12.46 21.46 -5.85
CA SER A 148 -11.45 22.07 -4.97
C SER A 148 -11.90 22.28 -3.52
N GLY A 149 -13.16 22.69 -3.28
CA GLY A 149 -13.70 22.87 -1.92
C GLY A 149 -13.83 21.54 -1.17
N PHE A 150 -14.38 20.51 -1.82
CA PHE A 150 -14.48 19.18 -1.22
C PHE A 150 -13.11 18.54 -1.02
N GLU A 151 -12.20 18.65 -2.00
CA GLU A 151 -10.84 18.15 -1.87
C GLU A 151 -10.08 18.79 -0.71
N SER A 152 -10.23 20.10 -0.50
CA SER A 152 -9.55 20.81 0.59
C SER A 152 -9.91 20.25 1.98
N THR A 153 -11.10 19.68 2.12
CA THR A 153 -11.59 19.09 3.37
C THR A 153 -11.23 17.60 3.47
N MET A 154 -11.39 16.85 2.38
CA MET A 154 -11.18 15.40 2.36
C MET A 154 -9.70 15.02 2.33
N ARG A 155 -8.89 15.73 1.53
CA ARG A 155 -7.49 15.38 1.26
C ARG A 155 -6.63 15.33 2.54
N PRO A 156 -6.70 16.28 3.48
CA PRO A 156 -5.92 16.20 4.72
C PRO A 156 -6.30 15.00 5.58
N ARG A 157 -7.59 14.64 5.64
CA ARG A 157 -8.07 13.49 6.41
C ARG A 157 -7.60 12.18 5.77
N LEU A 158 -7.76 12.03 4.46
CA LEU A 158 -7.28 10.86 3.73
C LEU A 158 -5.75 10.72 3.82
N THR A 159 -5.01 11.84 3.72
CA THR A 159 -3.55 11.86 3.87
C THR A 159 -3.14 11.28 5.23
N LYS A 160 -3.81 11.67 6.33
CA LYS A 160 -3.53 11.12 7.67
C LYS A 160 -3.74 9.61 7.71
N HIS A 161 -4.81 9.09 7.11
CA HIS A 161 -5.04 7.65 7.04
C HIS A 161 -3.96 6.92 6.25
N ILE A 162 -3.59 7.42 5.07
CA ILE A 162 -2.55 6.81 4.22
C ILE A 162 -1.17 6.84 4.91
N VAL A 163 -0.79 7.97 5.51
CA VAL A 163 0.46 8.09 6.28
C VAL A 163 0.47 7.11 7.46
N SER A 164 -0.67 6.91 8.12
CA SER A 164 -0.76 5.93 9.21
C SER A 164 -0.51 4.49 8.76
N LEU A 165 -0.66 4.19 7.46
CA LEU A 165 -0.36 2.88 6.87
C LEU A 165 1.06 2.80 6.29
N GLY A 166 1.87 3.86 6.42
CA GLY A 166 3.21 3.94 5.83
C GLY A 166 3.21 4.38 4.36
N GLY A 167 2.10 4.91 3.86
CA GLY A 167 1.99 5.45 2.52
C GLY A 167 2.15 6.96 2.43
N ASN A 168 2.12 7.43 1.20
CA ASN A 168 2.08 8.85 0.87
C ASN A 168 1.02 9.09 -0.20
N LEU A 169 0.14 10.08 0.03
CA LEU A 169 -0.89 10.49 -0.91
C LEU A 169 -0.30 11.47 -1.93
N LEU A 170 -0.22 11.04 -3.19
CA LEU A 170 0.34 11.82 -4.29
C LEU A 170 -0.73 12.66 -5.01
N GLY A 171 -1.97 12.17 -5.08
CA GLY A 171 -3.07 12.85 -5.77
C GLY A 171 -4.44 12.33 -5.35
N PHE A 172 -5.44 13.20 -5.45
CA PHE A 172 -6.82 12.95 -5.07
C PHE A 172 -7.69 13.86 -5.96
N GLU A 173 -8.47 13.24 -6.86
CA GLU A 173 -9.20 13.89 -7.97
C GLU A 173 -10.55 13.20 -8.22
#